data_AF-A4RYU0-F1
#
_entry.id   AF-A4RYU0-F1
#
_cell.length_a   1.000
_cell.length_b   1.000
_cell.length_c   1.000
_cell.angle_alpha   90.00
_cell.angle_beta   90.00
_cell.angle_gamma   90.00
#
_symmetry.space_group_name_H-M   'P 1'
#
loop_
_entity.id
_entity.type
_entity.pdbx_description
1 polymer ?
#
loop_
_entity_poly.entity_id
_entity_poly.type
_entity_poly.pdbx_seq_one_letter_code
_entity_poly.pdbx_strand_id
1 'polypeptide(L)'
;MSAKQRKLFELRLKLNEGRKKNQAAVVEEKKRVDAPDEYANAQKRKIREASNKSRTDSLVKQGIDPNAIHLTATMEQASRKKGKKKQTYDPSDAGQFSAERQYANYERERANAVIDMSDYEAQKARVPDFYRGADSIYHNTNKPSQDAIDRLAQGISAAQRKRTEAHEKKTHAAKDVDGINVRNDRFNKMLAKSYDKYSKEIKANLERGTALPE
;
A
#
# COMPACT_ATOMS: atom_id res chain seq x y z
N MET A 1 47.65 39.18 -24.51
CA MET A 1 48.06 38.52 -23.24
C MET A 1 49.54 38.15 -23.32
N SER A 2 50.37 38.76 -22.48
CA SER A 2 51.79 38.42 -22.34
C SER A 2 51.96 36.96 -21.89
N ALA A 3 53.06 36.29 -22.29
CA ALA A 3 53.38 34.93 -21.86
C ALA A 3 53.36 34.75 -20.33
N LYS A 4 53.79 35.79 -19.59
CA LYS A 4 53.73 35.82 -18.12
C LYS A 4 52.30 35.83 -17.59
N GLN A 5 51.38 36.54 -18.26
CA GLN A 5 49.96 36.61 -17.88
C GLN A 5 49.24 35.27 -18.13
N ARG A 6 49.55 34.58 -19.22
CA ARG A 6 49.01 33.24 -19.51
C ARG A 6 49.45 32.20 -18.47
N LYS A 7 50.74 32.21 -18.11
CA LYS A 7 51.29 31.32 -17.07
C LYS A 7 50.68 31.61 -15.69
N LEU A 8 50.46 32.88 -15.34
CA LEU A 8 49.79 33.26 -14.10
C LEU A 8 48.33 32.79 -14.05
N PHE A 9 47.61 32.89 -15.17
CA PHE A 9 46.23 32.41 -15.27
C PHE A 9 46.15 30.89 -15.09
N GLU A 10 47.04 30.14 -15.73
CA GLU A 10 47.12 28.68 -15.58
C GLU A 10 47.44 28.28 -14.13
N LEU A 11 48.36 28.97 -13.47
CA LEU A 11 48.67 28.74 -12.06
C LEU A 11 47.47 29.03 -11.14
N ARG A 12 46.74 30.12 -11.40
CA ARG A 12 45.49 30.43 -10.67
C ARG A 12 44.41 29.37 -10.91
N LEU A 13 44.30 28.86 -12.13
CA LEU A 13 43.37 27.78 -12.46
C LEU A 13 43.72 26.50 -11.70
N LYS A 14 44.99 26.07 -11.72
CA LYS A 14 45.47 24.91 -10.96
C LYS A 14 45.29 25.07 -9.45
N LEU A 15 45.54 26.27 -8.90
CA LEU A 15 45.27 26.57 -7.50
C LEU A 15 43.79 26.48 -7.16
N ASN A 16 42.92 26.98 -8.03
CA ASN A 16 41.47 26.89 -7.85
C ASN A 16 40.97 25.44 -7.94
N GLU A 17 41.50 24.65 -8.88
CA GLU A 17 41.23 23.21 -8.97
C GLU A 17 41.66 22.48 -7.69
N GLY A 18 42.86 22.78 -7.17
CA GLY A 18 43.35 22.22 -5.92
C GLY A 18 42.46 22.57 -4.74
N ARG A 19 42.06 23.84 -4.60
CA ARG A 19 41.12 24.28 -3.55
C ARG A 19 39.80 23.53 -3.63
N LYS A 20 39.23 23.38 -4.83
CA LYS A 20 37.96 22.68 -5.06
C LYS A 20 38.07 21.18 -4.73
N LYS A 21 39.17 20.52 -5.13
CA LYS A 21 39.43 19.11 -4.81
C LYS A 21 39.59 18.90 -3.30
N ASN A 22 40.34 19.77 -2.63
CA ASN A 22 40.51 19.71 -1.18
C ASN A 22 39.19 19.92 -0.44
N GLN A 23 38.40 20.93 -0.84
CA GLN A 23 37.08 21.18 -0.26
C GLN A 23 36.12 19.99 -0.48
N ALA A 24 36.13 19.38 -1.66
CA ALA A 24 35.32 18.20 -1.95
C ALA A 24 35.71 17.01 -1.06
N ALA A 25 37.01 16.73 -0.91
CA ALA A 25 37.51 15.65 -0.05
C ALA A 25 37.11 15.86 1.42
N VAL A 26 37.22 17.08 1.94
CA VAL A 26 36.80 17.42 3.31
C VAL A 26 35.30 17.21 3.50
N VAL A 27 34.48 17.59 2.51
CA VAL A 27 33.02 17.38 2.56
C VAL A 27 32.65 15.90 2.50
N GLU A 28 33.37 15.09 1.71
CA GLU A 28 33.13 13.63 1.66
C GLU A 28 33.54 12.93 2.96
N GLU A 29 34.67 13.30 3.53
CA GLU A 29 35.11 12.83 4.85
C GLU A 29 34.10 13.18 5.94
N LYS A 30 33.61 14.43 5.95
CA LYS A 30 32.56 14.87 6.87
C LYS A 30 31.29 14.05 6.74
N LYS A 31 30.83 13.76 5.51
CA LYS A 31 29.66 12.90 5.27
C LYS A 31 29.85 11.46 5.77
N ARG A 32 31.07 10.93 5.68
CA ARG A 32 31.41 9.61 6.19
C ARG A 32 31.37 9.55 7.72
N VAL A 33 31.83 10.60 8.39
CA VAL A 33 31.88 10.69 9.86
C VAL A 33 30.52 11.02 10.47
N ASP A 34 29.81 12.01 9.92
CA ASP A 34 28.54 12.49 10.48
C ASP A 34 27.40 11.47 10.30
N ALA A 35 27.39 10.70 9.19
CA ALA A 35 26.32 9.75 8.86
C ALA A 35 26.85 8.51 8.08
N PRO A 36 27.47 7.53 8.76
CA PRO A 36 28.13 6.40 8.11
C PRO A 36 27.17 5.51 7.29
N ASP A 37 25.95 5.28 7.79
CA ASP A 37 24.95 4.45 7.09
C ASP A 37 24.41 5.12 5.82
N GLU A 38 24.15 6.43 5.87
CA GLU A 38 23.71 7.19 4.70
C GLU A 38 24.81 7.27 3.65
N TYR A 39 26.05 7.50 4.07
CA TYR A 39 27.21 7.49 3.19
C TYR A 39 27.40 6.13 2.50
N ALA A 40 27.33 5.03 3.24
CA ALA A 40 27.42 3.68 2.69
C ALA A 40 26.29 3.39 1.69
N ASN A 41 25.06 3.82 2.00
CA ASN A 41 23.92 3.68 1.10
C ASN A 41 24.06 4.53 -0.16
N ALA A 42 24.57 5.77 -0.05
CA ALA A 42 24.85 6.63 -1.19
C ALA A 42 25.94 6.04 -2.10
N GLN A 43 27.01 5.46 -1.54
CA GLN A 43 28.04 4.76 -2.33
C GLN A 43 27.47 3.53 -3.06
N LYS A 44 26.64 2.73 -2.38
CA LYS A 44 25.93 1.61 -3.02
C LYS A 44 25.04 2.07 -4.16
N ARG A 45 24.34 3.21 -4.02
CA ARG A 45 23.53 3.82 -5.09
C ARG A 45 24.40 4.23 -6.28
N LYS A 46 25.51 4.96 -6.04
CA LYS A 46 26.46 5.35 -7.09
C LYS A 46 27.01 4.13 -7.85
N ILE A 47 27.40 3.07 -7.15
CA ILE A 47 27.90 1.82 -7.78
C ILE A 47 26.81 1.17 -8.64
N ARG A 48 25.57 1.11 -8.13
CA ARG A 48 24.43 0.55 -8.86
C ARG A 48 24.08 1.37 -10.10
N GLU A 49 24.08 2.69 -9.99
CA GLU A 49 23.83 3.61 -11.11
C GLU A 49 24.93 3.49 -12.17
N ALA A 50 26.20 3.46 -11.76
CA ALA A 50 27.33 3.26 -12.67
C ALA A 50 27.26 1.89 -13.37
N SER A 51 26.89 0.83 -12.64
CA SER A 51 26.69 -0.50 -13.22
C SER A 51 25.50 -0.55 -14.18
N ASN A 52 24.40 0.14 -13.86
CA ASN A 52 23.25 0.23 -14.75
C ASN A 52 23.62 1.02 -16.02
N LYS A 53 24.34 2.13 -15.88
CA LYS A 53 24.81 2.95 -17.00
C LYS A 53 25.77 2.18 -17.91
N SER A 54 26.73 1.45 -17.34
CA SER A 54 27.64 0.63 -18.15
C SER A 54 26.90 -0.48 -18.89
N ARG A 55 25.88 -1.09 -18.26
CA ARG A 55 24.99 -2.05 -18.93
C ARG A 55 24.21 -1.40 -20.07
N THR A 56 23.59 -0.25 -19.86
CA THR A 56 22.86 0.45 -20.93
C THR A 56 23.79 0.84 -22.07
N ASP A 57 24.97 1.38 -21.77
CA ASP A 57 25.95 1.75 -22.77
C ASP A 57 26.45 0.54 -23.57
N SER A 58 26.61 -0.62 -22.91
CA SER A 58 26.97 -1.87 -23.58
C SER A 58 25.88 -2.39 -24.52
N LEU A 59 24.61 -2.23 -24.14
CA LEU A 59 23.46 -2.63 -24.96
C LEU A 59 23.30 -1.73 -26.18
N VAL A 60 23.47 -0.41 -25.99
CA VAL A 60 23.47 0.56 -27.10
C VAL A 60 24.60 0.26 -28.08
N LYS A 61 25.81 -0.08 -27.59
CA LYS A 61 26.93 -0.52 -28.44
C LYS A 61 26.64 -1.80 -29.23
N GLN A 62 25.80 -2.69 -28.70
CA GLN A 62 25.33 -3.89 -29.37
C GLN A 62 24.13 -3.64 -30.31
N GLY A 63 23.67 -2.39 -30.43
CA GLY A 63 22.52 -2.02 -31.26
C GLY A 63 21.16 -2.42 -30.68
N ILE A 64 21.10 -2.76 -29.39
CA ILE A 64 19.87 -3.15 -28.70
C ILE A 64 19.31 -1.91 -27.98
N ASP A 65 18.04 -1.58 -28.24
CA ASP A 65 17.33 -0.51 -27.53
C ASP A 65 17.23 -0.84 -26.02
N PRO A 66 17.70 0.04 -25.10
CA PRO A 66 17.57 -0.14 -23.66
C PRO A 66 16.15 -0.41 -23.16
N ASN A 67 15.10 0.02 -23.87
CA ASN A 67 13.72 -0.26 -23.49
C ASN A 67 13.27 -1.68 -23.89
N ALA A 68 13.94 -2.30 -24.88
CA ALA A 68 13.61 -3.60 -25.44
C ALA A 68 14.41 -4.78 -24.81
N ILE A 69 15.17 -4.55 -23.74
CA ILE A 69 16.01 -5.58 -23.07
C ILE A 69 15.23 -6.85 -22.68
N HIS A 70 13.93 -6.73 -22.44
CA HIS A 70 13.08 -7.86 -22.09
C HIS A 70 12.90 -8.86 -23.24
N LEU A 71 13.13 -8.45 -24.50
CA LEU A 71 13.07 -9.30 -25.68
C LEU A 71 14.34 -10.14 -25.90
N THR A 72 15.47 -9.74 -25.31
CA THR A 72 16.75 -10.46 -25.45
C THR A 72 16.98 -11.49 -24.34
N ALA A 73 16.10 -11.55 -23.35
CA ALA A 73 16.19 -12.51 -22.25
C ALA A 73 15.75 -13.91 -22.69
N THR A 74 16.53 -14.94 -22.33
CA THR A 74 16.16 -16.34 -22.59
C THR A 74 14.91 -16.74 -21.78
N MET A 75 14.16 -17.74 -22.25
CA MET A 75 12.97 -18.24 -21.54
C MET A 75 13.26 -18.64 -20.09
N GLU A 76 14.44 -19.19 -19.83
CA GLU A 76 14.91 -19.54 -18.49
C GLU A 76 15.19 -18.30 -17.60
N GLN A 77 15.76 -17.24 -18.15
CA GLN A 77 15.98 -15.99 -17.41
C GLN A 77 14.65 -15.27 -17.13
N ALA A 78 13.71 -15.32 -18.07
CA ALA A 78 12.38 -14.77 -17.91
C ALA A 78 11.57 -15.54 -16.85
N SER A 79 11.65 -16.88 -16.83
CA SER A 79 10.95 -17.72 -15.84
C SER A 79 11.51 -17.53 -14.43
N ARG A 80 12.84 -17.43 -14.27
CA ARG A 80 13.49 -17.12 -12.98
C ARG A 80 13.09 -15.74 -12.44
N LYS A 81 12.94 -14.73 -13.30
CA LYS A 81 12.45 -13.40 -12.90
C LYS A 81 10.96 -13.43 -12.51
N LYS A 82 10.13 -14.20 -13.22
CA LYS A 82 8.72 -14.39 -12.87
C LYS A 82 8.55 -15.14 -11.55
N GLY A 83 9.33 -16.19 -11.29
CA GLY A 83 9.28 -16.95 -10.04
C GLY A 83 9.72 -16.16 -8.79
N LYS A 84 10.50 -15.08 -8.96
CA LYS A 84 10.90 -14.17 -7.87
C LYS A 84 9.90 -13.05 -7.60
N LYS A 85 8.99 -12.75 -8.54
CA LYS A 85 7.78 -12.02 -8.19
C LYS A 85 6.92 -13.00 -7.42
N LYS A 86 7.09 -13.05 -6.09
CA LYS A 86 6.06 -13.60 -5.22
C LYS A 86 4.76 -12.98 -5.72
N GLN A 87 3.83 -13.81 -6.19
CA GLN A 87 2.46 -13.34 -6.35
C GLN A 87 2.11 -12.72 -5.01
N THR A 88 1.99 -11.39 -4.98
CA THR A 88 1.55 -10.69 -3.79
C THR A 88 0.13 -11.18 -3.61
N TYR A 89 -0.04 -12.11 -2.68
CA TYR A 89 -1.34 -12.46 -2.14
C TYR A 89 -2.03 -11.13 -1.83
N ASP A 90 -3.02 -10.79 -2.64
CA ASP A 90 -3.80 -9.57 -2.46
C ASP A 90 -4.74 -9.83 -1.28
N PRO A 91 -4.53 -9.20 -0.11
CA PRO A 91 -5.39 -9.43 1.06
C PRO A 91 -6.83 -8.99 0.82
N SER A 92 -7.13 -8.31 -0.30
CA SER A 92 -8.48 -7.99 -0.73
C SER A 92 -9.22 -9.15 -1.39
N ASP A 93 -8.52 -10.16 -1.94
CA ASP A 93 -9.13 -11.30 -2.64
C ASP A 93 -9.59 -12.42 -1.67
N ALA A 94 -9.11 -12.38 -0.42
CA ALA A 94 -9.61 -13.17 0.72
C ALA A 94 -10.18 -12.29 1.85
N GLY A 95 -10.49 -11.03 1.51
CA GLY A 95 -10.56 -9.89 2.43
C GLY A 95 -11.79 -9.80 3.33
N GLN A 96 -12.39 -10.89 3.77
CA GLN A 96 -13.36 -10.84 4.87
C GLN A 96 -12.87 -11.57 6.13
N PHE A 97 -12.00 -12.57 5.95
CA PHE A 97 -11.40 -13.34 7.04
C PHE A 97 -9.91 -13.02 7.23
N SER A 98 -9.40 -11.99 6.55
CA SER A 98 -8.02 -11.55 6.78
C SER A 98 -7.85 -11.06 8.21
N ALA A 99 -6.74 -11.46 8.84
CA ALA A 99 -6.43 -11.07 10.22
C ALA A 99 -6.46 -9.54 10.40
N GLU A 100 -6.00 -8.79 9.40
CA GLU A 100 -6.00 -7.33 9.40
C GLU A 100 -7.41 -6.74 9.50
N ARG A 101 -8.39 -7.30 8.77
CA ARG A 101 -9.78 -6.81 8.83
C ARG A 101 -10.51 -7.24 10.09
N GLN A 102 -10.23 -8.44 10.59
CA GLN A 102 -10.73 -8.88 11.90
C GLN A 102 -10.21 -7.94 13.00
N TYR A 103 -8.92 -7.62 12.97
CA TYR A 103 -8.30 -6.69 13.90
C TYR A 103 -8.87 -5.26 13.77
N ALA A 104 -9.03 -4.75 12.55
CA ALA A 104 -9.61 -3.43 12.34
C ALA A 104 -11.08 -3.34 12.81
N ASN A 105 -11.86 -4.42 12.68
CA ASN A 105 -13.21 -4.49 13.23
C ASN A 105 -13.18 -4.53 14.76
N TYR A 106 -12.28 -5.33 15.34
CA TYR A 106 -12.09 -5.40 16.79
C TYR A 106 -11.72 -4.04 17.39
N GLU A 107 -10.78 -3.29 16.82
CA GLU A 107 -10.42 -1.96 17.32
C GLU A 107 -11.60 -0.97 17.27
N ARG A 108 -12.46 -1.07 16.23
CA ARG A 108 -13.68 -0.26 16.15
C ARG A 108 -14.71 -0.64 17.22
N GLU A 109 -14.91 -1.93 17.45
CA GLU A 109 -15.83 -2.42 18.48
C GLU A 109 -15.33 -2.03 19.87
N ARG A 110 -14.03 -2.21 20.13
CA ARG A 110 -13.36 -1.77 21.36
C ARG A 110 -13.53 -0.28 21.61
N ALA A 111 -13.36 0.56 20.59
CA ALA A 111 -13.52 2.01 20.72
C ALA A 111 -14.95 2.43 21.09
N ASN A 112 -15.96 1.62 20.73
CA ASN A 112 -17.36 1.89 21.06
C ASN A 112 -17.79 1.28 22.40
N ALA A 113 -16.94 0.48 23.06
CA ALA A 113 -17.26 -0.16 24.32
C ALA A 113 -17.21 0.87 25.46
N VAL A 114 -18.34 1.03 26.17
CA VAL A 114 -18.42 1.86 27.36
C VAL A 114 -18.12 1.00 28.59
N ILE A 115 -17.06 1.34 29.31
CA ILE A 115 -16.63 0.65 30.53
C ILE A 115 -17.07 1.48 31.73
N ASP A 116 -17.87 0.89 32.62
CA ASP A 116 -18.20 1.49 33.91
C ASP A 116 -17.18 1.03 34.95
N MET A 117 -16.39 1.99 35.47
CA MET A 117 -15.36 1.72 36.45
C MET A 117 -15.95 1.35 37.83
N SER A 118 -17.15 1.83 38.16
CA SER A 118 -17.79 1.55 39.44
C SER A 118 -18.26 0.09 39.53
N ASP A 119 -18.93 -0.39 38.48
CA ASP A 119 -19.30 -1.80 38.32
C ASP A 119 -18.07 -2.72 38.36
N TYR A 120 -16.98 -2.28 37.72
CA TYR A 120 -15.71 -3.02 37.71
C TYR A 120 -15.11 -3.15 39.12
N GLU A 121 -15.07 -2.07 39.91
CA GLU A 121 -14.55 -2.10 41.28
C GLU A 121 -15.42 -2.94 42.21
N ALA A 122 -16.74 -2.84 42.08
CA ALA A 122 -17.68 -3.68 42.83
C ALA A 122 -17.51 -5.17 42.50
N GLN A 123 -17.30 -5.50 41.23
CA GLN A 123 -17.03 -6.87 40.80
C GLN A 123 -15.68 -7.38 41.32
N LYS A 124 -14.66 -6.53 41.31
CA LYS A 124 -13.33 -6.84 41.85
C LYS A 124 -13.37 -7.17 43.34
N ALA A 125 -14.16 -6.44 44.13
CA ALA A 125 -14.33 -6.73 45.56
C ALA A 125 -15.14 -8.02 45.82
N ARG A 126 -16.11 -8.33 44.94
CA ARG A 126 -16.99 -9.51 45.10
C ARG A 126 -16.33 -10.83 44.70
N VAL A 127 -15.44 -10.81 43.71
CA VAL A 127 -14.85 -12.04 43.14
C VAL A 127 -13.50 -12.34 43.81
N PRO A 128 -13.36 -13.46 44.55
CA PRO A 128 -12.12 -13.77 45.29
C PRO A 128 -10.88 -13.97 44.40
N ASP A 129 -11.07 -14.47 43.18
CA ASP A 129 -10.01 -14.71 42.18
C ASP A 129 -10.27 -13.84 40.95
N PHE A 130 -10.09 -12.52 41.10
CA PHE A 130 -10.41 -11.57 40.02
C PHE A 130 -9.37 -11.60 38.88
N TYR A 131 -8.09 -11.76 39.22
CA TYR A 131 -6.98 -11.81 38.25
C TYR A 131 -6.67 -13.27 37.88
N ARG A 132 -7.54 -13.85 37.05
CA ARG A 132 -7.50 -15.27 36.70
C ARG A 132 -6.40 -15.59 35.68
N GLY A 133 -5.71 -16.71 35.89
CA GLY A 133 -4.91 -17.38 34.86
C GLY A 133 -5.76 -18.29 33.96
N ALA A 134 -5.17 -18.82 32.88
CA ALA A 134 -5.86 -19.74 31.96
C ALA A 134 -6.45 -20.97 32.68
N ASP A 135 -5.78 -21.45 33.73
CA ASP A 135 -6.13 -22.66 34.47
C ASP A 135 -7.13 -22.45 35.62
N SER A 136 -7.71 -21.25 35.77
CA SER A 136 -8.69 -20.99 36.84
C SER A 136 -9.98 -21.81 36.65
N ILE A 137 -10.57 -22.30 37.74
CA ILE A 137 -11.76 -23.17 37.69
C ILE A 137 -13.07 -22.36 37.60
N TYR A 138 -13.01 -21.07 37.91
CA TYR A 138 -14.18 -20.23 38.18
C TYR A 138 -14.77 -19.52 36.94
N HIS A 139 -14.40 -19.94 35.73
CA HIS A 139 -14.85 -19.33 34.47
C HIS A 139 -16.37 -19.43 34.21
N ASN A 140 -17.06 -20.40 34.82
CA ASN A 140 -18.49 -20.65 34.62
C ASN A 140 -19.41 -19.91 35.63
N THR A 141 -18.84 -19.16 36.57
CA THR A 141 -19.60 -18.58 37.70
C THR A 141 -20.19 -17.20 37.40
N ASN A 142 -19.79 -16.57 36.30
CA ASN A 142 -20.26 -15.22 35.95
C ASN A 142 -21.69 -15.26 35.40
N LYS A 143 -22.61 -14.57 36.09
CA LYS A 143 -23.98 -14.33 35.62
C LYS A 143 -24.13 -12.84 35.36
N PRO A 144 -24.11 -12.38 34.08
CA PRO A 144 -24.25 -10.96 33.78
C PRO A 144 -25.62 -10.44 34.18
N SER A 145 -25.72 -9.15 34.47
CA SER A 145 -27.00 -8.48 34.71
C SER A 145 -27.82 -8.43 33.43
N GLN A 146 -29.15 -8.36 33.58
CA GLN A 146 -30.06 -8.24 32.43
C GLN A 146 -29.73 -7.00 31.59
N ASP A 147 -29.42 -5.87 32.24
CA ASP A 147 -29.04 -4.63 31.57
C ASP A 147 -27.77 -4.77 30.72
N ALA A 148 -26.81 -5.59 31.13
CA ALA A 148 -25.62 -5.87 30.32
C ALA A 148 -25.95 -6.71 29.08
N ILE A 149 -26.85 -7.68 29.21
CA ILE A 149 -27.34 -8.50 28.10
C ILE A 149 -28.12 -7.63 27.10
N ASP A 150 -29.00 -6.77 27.60
CA ASP A 150 -29.83 -5.91 26.77
C ASP A 150 -28.98 -4.88 26.01
N ARG A 151 -27.95 -4.30 26.65
CA ARG A 151 -26.97 -3.43 25.97
C ARG A 151 -26.26 -4.15 24.81
N LEU A 152 -25.80 -5.38 25.03
CA LEU A 152 -25.17 -6.19 23.99
C LEU A 152 -26.14 -6.49 22.84
N ALA A 153 -27.36 -6.93 23.16
CA ALA A 153 -28.40 -7.25 22.18
C ALA A 153 -28.76 -6.02 21.34
N GLN A 154 -28.92 -4.85 21.97
CA GLN A 154 -29.14 -3.58 21.29
C GLN A 154 -27.97 -3.24 20.35
N GLY A 155 -26.73 -3.38 20.82
CA GLY A 155 -25.53 -3.16 20.00
C GLY A 155 -25.50 -4.04 18.74
N ILE A 156 -25.77 -5.34 18.88
CA ILE A 156 -25.85 -6.29 17.76
C ILE A 156 -26.97 -5.90 16.79
N SER A 157 -28.16 -5.59 17.30
CA SER A 157 -29.31 -5.20 16.47
C SER A 157 -29.04 -3.90 15.70
N ALA A 158 -28.39 -2.91 16.33
CA ALA A 158 -28.01 -1.66 15.70
C ALA A 158 -26.95 -1.87 14.61
N ALA A 159 -25.97 -2.75 14.84
CA ALA A 159 -24.98 -3.11 13.83
C ALA A 159 -25.63 -3.80 12.62
N GLN A 160 -26.60 -4.69 12.84
CA GLN A 160 -27.37 -5.33 11.77
C GLN A 160 -28.17 -4.30 10.96
N ARG A 161 -28.89 -3.38 11.62
CA ARG A 161 -29.64 -2.30 10.96
C ARG A 161 -28.74 -1.39 10.12
N LYS A 162 -27.61 -0.95 10.66
CA LYS A 162 -26.63 -0.15 9.89
C LYS A 162 -26.13 -0.90 8.65
N ARG A 163 -25.95 -2.22 8.74
CA ARG A 163 -25.54 -3.06 7.60
C ARG A 163 -26.64 -3.15 6.53
N THR A 164 -27.90 -3.32 6.91
CA THR A 164 -29.02 -3.38 5.97
C THR A 164 -29.24 -2.02 5.30
N GLU A 165 -29.26 -0.93 6.07
CA GLU A 165 -29.37 0.44 5.54
C GLU A 165 -28.23 0.78 4.56
N ALA A 166 -26.99 0.39 4.89
CA ALA A 166 -25.84 0.61 4.01
C ALA A 166 -25.94 -0.20 2.71
N HIS A 167 -26.56 -1.39 2.76
CA HIS A 167 -26.83 -2.18 1.57
C HIS A 167 -27.94 -1.54 0.73
N GLU A 168 -29.05 -1.13 1.36
CA GLU A 168 -30.20 -0.49 0.70
C GLU A 168 -29.80 0.82 -0.01
N LYS A 169 -29.01 1.67 0.64
CA LYS A 169 -28.46 2.90 0.04
C LYS A 169 -27.63 2.62 -1.22
N LYS A 170 -26.90 1.50 -1.26
CA LYS A 170 -26.11 1.11 -2.44
C LYS A 170 -26.99 0.56 -3.56
N THR A 171 -28.10 -0.11 -3.24
CA THR A 171 -29.03 -0.64 -4.24
C THR A 171 -29.92 0.44 -4.85
N HIS A 172 -30.36 1.43 -4.07
CA HIS A 172 -31.30 2.48 -4.49
C HIS A 172 -30.64 3.83 -4.82
N ALA A 173 -29.31 3.86 -4.98
CA ALA A 173 -28.64 5.05 -5.48
C ALA A 173 -29.21 5.44 -6.86
N ALA A 174 -29.52 6.73 -7.07
CA ALA A 174 -30.03 7.25 -8.33
C ALA A 174 -29.06 6.87 -9.48
N LYS A 175 -29.48 5.89 -10.26
CA LYS A 175 -28.75 5.34 -11.40
C LYS A 175 -29.78 5.07 -12.49
N ASP A 176 -29.35 5.23 -13.72
CA ASP A 176 -30.15 4.83 -14.86
C ASP A 176 -30.39 3.31 -14.79
N VAL A 177 -31.65 2.92 -15.01
CA VAL A 177 -32.11 1.55 -14.85
C VAL A 177 -31.88 0.81 -16.17
N ASP A 178 -30.78 0.06 -16.23
CA ASP A 178 -30.39 -0.74 -17.40
C ASP A 178 -31.03 -2.14 -17.43
N GLY A 179 -31.97 -2.46 -16.52
CA GLY A 179 -32.57 -3.78 -16.42
C GLY A 179 -34.05 -3.78 -16.05
N ILE A 180 -34.75 -4.82 -16.53
CA ILE A 180 -36.21 -4.96 -16.34
C ILE A 180 -36.54 -5.56 -14.96
N ASN A 181 -35.63 -6.37 -14.38
CA ASN A 181 -35.83 -7.03 -13.09
C ASN A 181 -34.55 -7.02 -12.23
N VAL A 182 -34.68 -7.25 -10.92
CA VAL A 182 -33.55 -7.22 -9.97
C VAL A 182 -32.46 -8.23 -10.31
N ARG A 183 -32.81 -9.38 -10.89
CA ARG A 183 -31.83 -10.39 -11.31
C ARG A 183 -31.02 -9.94 -12.52
N ASN A 184 -31.68 -9.28 -13.48
CA ASN A 184 -31.10 -8.68 -14.66
C ASN A 184 -30.18 -7.53 -14.25
N ASP A 185 -30.60 -6.63 -13.36
CA ASP A 185 -29.73 -5.58 -12.81
C ASP A 185 -28.47 -6.14 -12.15
N ARG A 186 -28.60 -7.21 -11.37
CA ARG A 186 -27.46 -7.88 -10.74
C ARG A 186 -26.53 -8.48 -11.80
N PHE A 187 -27.09 -9.09 -12.84
CA PHE A 187 -26.33 -9.67 -13.94
C PHE A 187 -25.61 -8.60 -14.77
N ASN A 188 -26.30 -7.52 -15.14
CA ASN A 188 -25.71 -6.36 -15.82
C ASN A 188 -24.60 -5.72 -14.97
N LYS A 189 -24.78 -5.62 -13.64
CA LYS A 189 -23.71 -5.18 -12.71
C LYS A 189 -22.52 -6.14 -12.68
N MET A 190 -22.73 -7.45 -12.86
CA MET A 190 -21.64 -8.42 -12.97
C MET A 190 -20.90 -8.26 -14.29
N LEU A 191 -21.63 -8.14 -15.41
CA LEU A 191 -21.04 -7.90 -16.73
C LEU A 191 -20.24 -6.60 -16.75
N ALA A 192 -20.79 -5.52 -16.20
CA ALA A 192 -20.13 -4.23 -16.10
C ALA A 192 -18.76 -4.34 -15.41
N LYS A 193 -18.68 -5.04 -14.26
CA LYS A 193 -17.40 -5.22 -13.55
C LYS A 193 -16.33 -5.92 -14.39
N SER A 194 -16.71 -6.90 -15.20
CA SER A 194 -15.77 -7.70 -16.00
C SER A 194 -15.44 -7.05 -17.34
N TYR A 195 -16.43 -6.45 -18.00
CA TYR A 195 -16.35 -6.05 -19.39
C TYR A 195 -16.30 -4.53 -19.61
N ASP A 196 -16.73 -3.69 -18.65
CA ASP A 196 -16.69 -2.22 -18.82
C ASP A 196 -15.29 -1.71 -19.11
N LYS A 197 -14.25 -2.40 -18.64
CA LYS A 197 -12.87 -2.03 -18.97
C LYS A 197 -12.58 -2.10 -20.47
N TYR A 198 -13.21 -3.03 -21.18
CA TYR A 198 -12.98 -3.34 -22.59
C TYR A 198 -14.06 -2.73 -23.50
N SER A 199 -15.26 -2.44 -23.00
CA SER A 199 -16.40 -1.93 -23.79
C SER A 199 -16.60 -0.40 -23.71
N LYS A 200 -15.67 0.36 -23.10
CA LYS A 200 -15.81 1.81 -22.90
C LYS A 200 -16.08 2.58 -24.19
N GLU A 201 -15.35 2.26 -25.25
CA GLU A 201 -15.45 2.94 -26.54
C GLU A 201 -16.81 2.67 -27.20
N ILE A 202 -17.28 1.41 -27.17
CA ILE A 202 -18.58 1.02 -27.69
C ILE A 202 -19.70 1.78 -26.93
N LYS A 203 -19.58 1.89 -25.60
CA LYS A 203 -20.54 2.61 -24.77
C LYS A 203 -20.57 4.11 -25.10
N ALA A 204 -19.40 4.74 -25.21
CA ALA A 204 -19.29 6.16 -25.57
C ALA A 204 -19.84 6.44 -26.98
N ASN A 205 -19.61 5.54 -27.94
CA ASN A 205 -20.16 5.65 -29.29
C ASN A 205 -21.69 5.53 -29.30
N LEU A 206 -22.26 4.66 -28.45
CA LEU A 206 -23.71 4.56 -28.27
C LEU A 206 -24.31 5.83 -27.67
N GLU A 207 -23.68 6.38 -26.64
CA GLU A 207 -24.10 7.63 -25.99
C GLU A 207 -23.98 8.84 -26.93
N ARG A 208 -23.03 8.81 -27.87
CA ARG A 208 -22.82 9.84 -28.91
C ARG A 208 -23.70 9.64 -30.15
N GLY A 209 -24.46 8.56 -30.26
CA GLY A 209 -25.37 8.32 -31.38
C GLY A 209 -24.70 7.72 -32.62
N THR A 210 -23.81 6.74 -32.45
CA THR A 210 -23.21 5.92 -33.53
C THR A 210 -22.38 6.68 -34.59
N ALA A 211 -22.08 7.95 -34.38
CA ALA A 211 -21.21 8.71 -35.26
C ALA A 211 -19.75 8.25 -35.08
N LEU A 212 -19.16 7.70 -36.15
CA LEU A 212 -17.73 7.39 -36.21
C LEU A 212 -16.92 8.70 -36.10
N PRO A 213 -15.76 8.70 -35.43
CA PRO A 213 -14.84 9.83 -35.48
C PRO A 213 -14.22 9.93 -36.87
N GLU A 214 -14.12 11.15 -37.43
CA GLU A 214 -13.19 11.44 -38.53
C GLU A 214 -11.73 11.31 -38.07
#